data_AF-A0A6G6WYZ8-F1
#
_entry.id   AF-A0A6G6WYZ8-F1
#
_cell.length_a   1.000
_cell.length_b   1.000
_cell.length_c   1.000
_cell.angle_alpha   90.00
_cell.angle_beta   90.00
_cell.angle_gamma   90.00
#
_symmetry.space_group_name_H-M   'P 1'
#
loop_
_entity.id
_entity.type
_entity.pdbx_description
1 polymer ?
#
loop_
_entity_poly.entity_id
_entity_poly.type
_entity_poly.pdbx_seq_one_letter_code
_entity_poly.pdbx_strand_id
1 'polypeptide(L)' 'MPDKSVDRFSPAFDRHRRVALGITEGQLASEAGISVEELRAYEGRPPDSYDTALHLRVSEVLDRFERRQKGQASYGLI' A
#
# COMPACT_ATOMS: atom_id res chain seq x y z
N MET A 1 15.19 16.59 -16.29
CA MET A 1 14.04 15.68 -16.09
C MET A 1 14.32 14.92 -14.80
N PRO A 2 13.63 15.21 -13.68
CA PRO A 2 13.86 14.45 -12.46
C PRO A 2 13.39 13.00 -12.66
N ASP A 3 14.23 12.07 -12.21
CA ASP A 3 14.10 10.63 -12.28
C ASP A 3 12.81 10.16 -11.57
N LYS A 4 11.88 9.55 -12.32
CA LYS A 4 10.59 9.05 -11.81
C LYS A 4 10.70 7.80 -10.92
N SER A 5 11.91 7.36 -10.57
CA SER A 5 12.10 6.08 -9.90
C SER A 5 12.01 6.20 -8.37
N VAL A 6 12.21 7.40 -7.83
CA VAL A 6 12.08 7.69 -6.39
C VAL A 6 10.63 7.84 -5.91
N ASP A 7 9.68 8.10 -6.81
CA ASP A 7 8.26 8.31 -6.43
C ASP A 7 7.48 6.99 -6.21
N ARG A 8 8.04 5.87 -6.68
CA ARG A 8 7.42 4.54 -6.55
C ARG A 8 7.46 4.00 -5.11
N PHE A 9 8.34 4.58 -4.29
CA PHE A 9 8.66 4.21 -2.93
C PHE A 9 8.20 5.30 -1.94
N SER A 10 7.13 6.02 -2.25
CA SER A 10 6.61 7.08 -1.37
C SER A 10 5.40 6.59 -0.58
N PRO A 11 5.27 6.91 0.73
CA PRO A 11 4.06 6.62 1.51
C PRO A 11 2.79 7.19 0.86
N ALA A 12 2.92 8.29 0.10
CA ALA A 12 1.84 8.85 -0.71
C ALA A 12 1.40 7.93 -1.88
N PHE A 13 2.33 7.19 -2.48
CA PHE A 13 2.06 6.24 -3.56
C PHE A 13 1.33 5.00 -3.02
N ASP A 14 1.76 4.47 -1.86
CA ASP A 14 1.06 3.38 -1.17
C ASP A 14 -0.36 3.78 -0.77
N ARG A 15 -0.54 5.01 -0.26
CA ARG A 15 -1.86 5.57 0.02
C ARG A 15 -2.73 5.63 -1.24
N HIS A 16 -2.18 6.07 -2.37
CA HIS A 16 -2.92 6.14 -3.63
C HIS A 16 -3.31 4.75 -4.15
N ARG A 17 -2.41 3.75 -4.06
CA ARG A 17 -2.73 2.35 -4.36
C ARG A 17 -3.84 1.80 -3.47
N ARG A 18 -3.72 2.01 -2.16
CA ARG A 18 -4.73 1.61 -1.17
C ARG A 18 -6.11 2.19 -1.49
N VAL A 19 -6.18 3.48 -1.80
CA VAL A 19 -7.42 4.17 -2.20
C VAL A 19 -7.97 3.63 -3.51
N ALA A 20 -7.11 3.41 -4.52
CA ALA A 20 -7.52 2.86 -5.81
C ALA A 20 -8.10 1.44 -5.69
N LEU A 21 -7.62 0.64 -4.74
CA LEU A 21 -8.11 -0.70 -4.46
C LEU A 21 -9.35 -0.71 -3.55
N GLY A 22 -9.74 0.43 -2.97
CA GLY A 22 -10.82 0.52 -2.00
C GLY A 22 -10.49 -0.14 -0.66
N ILE A 23 -9.20 -0.30 -0.34
CA ILE A 23 -8.74 -0.94 0.89
C ILE A 23 -8.69 0.09 2.00
N THR A 24 -9.25 -0.23 3.17
CA THR A 24 -9.16 0.64 4.35
C THR A 24 -7.81 0.46 5.06
N GLU A 25 -7.39 1.48 5.80
CA GLU A 25 -6.16 1.43 6.63
C GLU A 25 -6.19 0.22 7.56
N GLY A 26 -7.36 -0.11 8.12
CA GLY A 26 -7.58 -1.30 8.95
C GLY A 26 -7.32 -2.62 8.24
N GLN A 27 -7.80 -2.77 7.00
CA GLN A 27 -7.56 -3.99 6.21
C GLN A 27 -6.08 -4.15 5.86
N LEU A 28 -5.45 -3.05 5.40
CA LEU A 28 -4.04 -3.07 5.05
C LEU A 28 -3.15 -3.33 6.26
N ALA A 29 -3.40 -2.65 7.38
CA ALA A 29 -2.65 -2.81 8.62
C ALA A 29 -2.80 -4.24 9.17
N SER A 30 -4.03 -4.78 9.22
CA SER A 30 -4.29 -6.14 9.68
C SER A 30 -3.57 -7.20 8.84
N GLU A 31 -3.51 -7.02 7.52
CA GLU A 31 -2.88 -7.98 6.61
C GLU A 31 -1.34 -7.82 6.57
N ALA A 32 -0.84 -6.59 6.77
CA ALA A 32 0.59 -6.32 6.97
C ALA A 32 1.10 -6.70 8.36
N GLY A 33 0.20 -7.04 9.29
CA GLY A 33 0.55 -7.36 10.66
C GLY A 33 1.07 -6.17 11.45
N ILE A 34 0.63 -4.97 11.10
CA ILE A 34 0.94 -3.71 11.79
C ILE A 34 -0.34 -3.08 12.35
N SER A 35 -0.19 -2.12 13.26
CA SER A 35 -1.33 -1.36 13.76
C SER A 35 -1.77 -0.29 12.77
N VAL A 36 -3.06 0.08 12.79
CA VAL A 36 -3.58 1.22 12.01
C VAL A 36 -2.85 2.52 12.35
N GLU A 37 -2.47 2.69 13.62
CA GLU A 37 -1.68 3.82 14.08
C GLU A 37 -0.25 3.81 13.48
N GLU A 38 0.37 2.64 13.33
CA GLU A 38 1.67 2.53 12.64
C GLU A 38 1.56 2.87 11.16
N LEU A 39 0.53 2.36 10.48
CA LEU A 39 0.27 2.70 9.09
C LEU A 39 0.02 4.20 8.93
N ARG A 40 -0.77 4.82 9.81
CA ARG A 40 -1.05 6.25 9.79
C ARG A 40 0.17 7.10 10.11
N ALA A 41 1.00 6.64 11.04
CA ALA A 41 2.28 7.28 11.35
C ALA A 41 3.25 7.19 10.17
N TYR A 42 3.24 6.08 9.44
CA TYR A 42 3.99 5.90 8.20
C TYR A 42 3.48 6.79 7.06
N GLU A 43 2.16 6.82 6.83
CA GLU A 43 1.52 7.69 5.83
C GLU A 43 1.70 9.18 6.16
N GLY A 44 1.87 9.53 7.44
CA GLY A 44 2.02 10.89 7.94
C GLY A 44 3.47 11.36 8.14
N ARG A 45 4.48 10.48 8.03
CA ARG A 45 5.89 10.86 8.18
C ARG A 45 6.42 11.54 6.91
N PRO A 46 7.33 12.52 7.08
CA PRO A 46 8.06 13.06 5.95
C PRO A 46 8.95 11.97 5.30
N PRO A 47 9.21 12.07 3.98
CA PRO A 47 9.97 11.07 3.21
C PRO A 47 11.43 10.88 3.68
N ASP A 48 11.90 11.70 4.62
CA ASP A 48 13.23 11.64 5.22
C ASP A 48 13.40 10.48 6.22
N SER A 49 12.29 10.02 6.84
CA SER A 49 12.27 8.85 7.75
C SER A 49 11.69 7.62 7.05
N TYR A 50 12.30 7.29 5.91
CA TYR A 50 11.83 6.21 5.04
C TYR A 50 12.21 4.82 5.59
N ASP A 51 11.23 4.15 6.21
CA ASP A 51 11.37 2.75 6.62
C ASP A 51 11.13 1.81 5.42
N THR A 52 12.21 1.44 4.74
CA THR A 52 12.17 0.57 3.54
C THR A 52 11.56 -0.81 3.85
N ALA A 53 11.81 -1.35 5.04
CA ALA A 53 11.26 -2.63 5.48
C ALA A 53 9.73 -2.57 5.62
N LEU A 54 9.20 -1.46 6.16
CA LEU A 54 7.76 -1.24 6.29
C LEU A 54 7.11 -1.06 4.91
N HIS A 55 7.76 -0.30 4.03
CA HIS A 55 7.30 -0.13 2.66
C HIS A 55 7.21 -1.46 1.90
N LEU A 56 8.28 -2.28 1.93
CA LEU A 56 8.29 -3.59 1.28
C LEU A 56 7.12 -4.46 1.75
N ARG A 57 6.86 -4.45 3.05
CA ARG A 57 5.76 -5.21 3.66
C ARG A 57 4.39 -4.72 3.20
N VAL A 58 4.17 -3.41 3.24
CA VAL A 58 2.93 -2.78 2.77
C VAL A 58 2.71 -3.05 1.28
N SER A 59 3.77 -2.94 0.47
CA SER A 59 3.73 -3.18 -0.97
C SER A 59 3.44 -4.63 -1.34
N GLU A 60 4.03 -5.61 -0.64
CA GLU A 60 3.71 -7.04 -0.80
C GLU A 60 2.24 -7.34 -0.49
N VAL A 61 1.71 -6.74 0.58
CA VAL A 61 0.32 -6.91 0.98
C VAL A 61 -0.62 -6.30 -0.04
N LEU A 62 -0.32 -5.08 -0.52
CA LEU A 62 -1.07 -4.44 -1.60
C LEU A 62 -1.05 -5.28 -2.88
N ASP A 63 0.10 -5.82 -3.29
CA ASP A 63 0.20 -6.71 -4.46
C ASP A 63 -0.65 -7.98 -4.27
N ARG A 64 -0.69 -8.53 -3.06
CA ARG A 64 -1.54 -9.69 -2.74
C ARG A 64 -3.02 -9.34 -2.83
N PHE A 65 -3.43 -8.17 -2.34
CA PHE A 65 -4.79 -7.67 -2.51
C PHE A 65 -5.12 -7.41 -3.97
N GLU A 66 -4.22 -6.79 -4.75
CA GLU A 66 -4.37 -6.58 -6.19
C GLU A 66 -4.61 -7.91 -6.91
N ARG A 67 -3.82 -8.95 -6.62
CA ARG A 67 -4.00 -10.29 -7.20
C ARG A 67 -5.32 -10.92 -6.78
N ARG A 68 -5.72 -10.77 -5.52
CA ARG A 68 -7.00 -11.30 -5.00
C ARG A 68 -8.19 -10.61 -5.67
N GLN A 69 -8.14 -9.29 -5.80
CA GLN A 69 -9.18 -8.48 -6.40
C GLN A 69 -9.25 -8.67 -7.92
N LYS A 70 -8.11 -8.75 -8.60
CA LYS A 70 -8.04 -9.10 -10.03
C LYS A 70 -8.57 -10.51 -10.28
N GLY A 71 -8.24 -11.46 -9.40
CA GLY A 71 -8.80 -12.81 -9.40
C GLY A 71 -10.32 -12.82 -9.21
N GLN A 72 -10.87 -12.02 -8.29
CA GLN A 72 -12.32 -11.88 -8.10
C GLN A 72 -13.01 -11.14 -9.25
N ALA A 73 -12.38 -10.13 -9.84
CA ALA A 73 -12.92 -9.40 -10.99
C ALA A 73 -13.07 -10.30 -12.22
N SER A 74 -12.21 -11.31 -12.38
CA SER A 74 -12.35 -12.34 -13.42
C SER A 74 -13.49 -13.35 -13.20
N TYR A 75 -14.10 -13.40 -12.01
CA TYR A 75 -15.24 -14.29 -11.71
C TYR A 75 -16.61 -13.58 -11.79
N GLY A 76 -16.66 -12.30 -12.19
CA GLY A 76 -17.89 -11.50 -12.24
C GLY A 76 -18.52 -11.34 -13.63
N LEU A 77 -18.12 -12.13 -14.63
CA LEU A 77 -18.65 -12.06 -15.99
C LEU A 77 -19.39 -13.36 -16.32
N ILE A 78 -20.61 -13.47 -15.79
CA ILE A 78 -21.64 -14.41 -16.24
C ILE A 78 -23.00 -13.75 -16.13
#